data_AF-A0A8X7U9D9-F1
#
_entry.id   AF-A0A8X7U9D9-F1
#
_cell.length_a   1.000
_cell.length_b   1.000
_cell.length_c   1.000
_cell.angle_alpha   90.00
_cell.angle_beta   90.00
_cell.angle_gamma   90.00
#
_symmetry.space_group_name_H-M   'P 1'
#
loop_
_entity.id
_entity.type
_entity.pdbx_description
1 polymer ?
#
loop_
_entity_poly.entity_id
_entity_poly.type
_entity_poly.pdbx_seq_one_letter_code
_entity_poly.pdbx_strand_id
1 'polypeptide(L)'
;MITISTVGVPNTIKKLASHKLQSTLAVSLHAPNQSLREKIVPSAKAYPLEAIMSDCRDYFQETNRRVSFEYALLAGVNDSVENALELAELLREWGKTYHVNLIPYNPIEGSEYKRPYKKAVLAFAAALESRKITASVRQTRGLEANAACGQLRNKFQKSPLLAETDGQESKPDAEAVSC
;
A
#
# COMPACT_ATOMS: atom_id res chain seq x y z
N MET A 1 15.65 -2.61 11.82
CA MET A 1 14.97 -1.36 11.41
C MET A 1 13.54 -1.71 11.05
N ILE A 2 12.55 -1.06 11.68
CA ILE A 2 11.12 -1.31 11.43
C ILE A 2 10.58 -0.22 10.51
N THR A 3 9.90 -0.61 9.43
CA THR A 3 9.18 0.32 8.54
C THR A 3 7.69 0.10 8.72
N ILE A 4 6.95 1.18 8.92
CA ILE A 4 5.49 1.18 9.01
C ILE A 4 4.99 1.71 7.67
N SER A 5 4.26 0.89 6.91
CA SER A 5 3.62 1.29 5.66
C SER A 5 2.13 1.55 5.87
N THR A 6 1.60 2.56 5.18
CA THR A 6 0.18 2.94 5.22
C THR A 6 -0.30 3.40 3.85
N VAL A 7 -1.56 3.14 3.54
CA VAL A 7 -2.24 3.69 2.35
C VAL A 7 -2.72 5.13 2.56
N GLY A 8 -2.45 5.72 3.73
CA GLY A 8 -2.96 7.03 4.14
C GLY A 8 -4.35 6.89 4.74
N VAL A 9 -4.43 6.53 6.02
CA VAL A 9 -5.68 6.58 6.79
C VAL A 9 -5.71 7.89 7.58
N PRO A 10 -6.78 8.69 7.52
CA PRO A 10 -6.86 9.98 8.20
C PRO A 10 -6.46 9.89 9.68
N ASN A 11 -5.76 10.89 10.19
CA ASN A 11 -5.30 11.02 11.59
C ASN A 11 -4.30 9.95 12.07
N THR A 12 -3.93 8.95 11.26
CA THR A 12 -3.01 7.89 11.70
C THR A 12 -1.54 8.30 11.62
N ILE A 13 -1.15 9.05 10.58
CA ILE A 13 0.23 9.52 10.40
C ILE A 13 0.61 10.51 11.51
N LYS A 14 -0.30 11.45 11.81
CA LYS A 14 -0.13 12.39 12.93
C LYS A 14 -0.01 11.68 14.28
N LYS A 15 -0.85 10.67 14.53
CA LYS A 15 -0.75 9.84 15.75
C LYS A 15 0.56 9.07 15.79
N LEU A 16 1.05 8.57 14.66
CA LEU A 16 2.34 7.90 14.60
C LEU A 16 3.50 8.85 14.93
N ALA A 17 3.45 10.10 14.43
CA ALA A 17 4.46 11.11 14.70
C ALA A 17 4.60 11.39 16.21
N SER A 18 3.48 11.50 16.94
CA SER A 18 3.50 11.81 18.38
C SER A 18 4.13 10.71 19.23
N HIS A 19 4.13 9.46 18.77
CA HIS A 19 4.79 8.35 19.47
C HIS A 19 6.32 8.36 19.34
N LYS A 20 6.90 9.18 18.44
CA LYS A 20 8.36 9.35 18.24
C LYS A 20 9.13 8.03 18.14
N LEU A 21 8.48 7.01 17.57
CA LEU A 21 9.07 5.68 17.39
C LEU A 21 10.32 5.76 16.51
N GLN A 22 11.28 4.89 16.76
CA GLN A 22 12.45 4.71 15.90
C GLN A 22 12.11 3.86 14.65
N SER A 23 11.08 4.27 13.91
CA SER A 23 10.62 3.64 12.69
C SER A 23 10.76 4.57 11.49
N THR A 24 10.68 4.00 10.29
CA THR A 24 10.52 4.76 9.05
C THR A 24 9.07 4.69 8.60
N LEU A 25 8.54 5.80 8.12
CA LEU A 25 7.22 5.86 7.49
C LEU A 25 7.35 5.60 5.99
N ALA A 26 6.59 4.61 5.51
CA ALA A 26 6.33 4.38 4.10
C ALA A 26 4.86 4.71 3.79
N VAL A 27 4.61 5.38 2.67
CA VAL A 27 3.25 5.74 2.24
C VAL A 27 3.02 5.17 0.85
N SER A 28 2.00 4.31 0.72
CA SER A 28 1.57 3.71 -0.53
C SER A 28 0.80 4.73 -1.37
N LEU A 29 1.53 5.50 -2.18
CA LEU A 29 1.01 6.64 -2.94
C LEU A 29 0.42 6.20 -4.28
N HIS A 30 1.22 5.49 -5.08
CA HIS A 30 0.86 4.83 -6.35
C HIS A 30 0.33 5.71 -7.49
N ALA A 31 0.10 7.00 -7.27
CA ALA A 31 -0.33 7.94 -8.31
C ALA A 31 0.10 9.37 -7.98
N PRO A 32 0.32 10.22 -9.00
CA PRO A 32 0.72 11.63 -8.81
C PRO A 32 -0.47 12.57 -8.61
N ASN A 33 -1.70 12.14 -8.90
CA ASN A 33 -2.92 12.93 -8.73
C ASN A 33 -4.06 12.09 -8.15
N GLN A 34 -5.06 12.79 -7.59
CA GLN A 34 -6.19 12.15 -6.90
C GLN A 34 -7.01 11.23 -7.82
N SER A 35 -7.26 11.64 -9.07
CA SER A 35 -8.07 10.84 -10.01
C SER A 35 -7.45 9.48 -10.30
N LEU A 36 -6.15 9.45 -10.63
CA LEU A 36 -5.43 8.22 -10.86
C LEU A 36 -5.28 7.39 -9.58
N ARG A 37 -5.13 8.07 -8.43
CA ARG A 37 -5.05 7.42 -7.12
C ARG A 37 -6.34 6.68 -6.77
N GLU A 38 -7.51 7.28 -6.99
CA GLU A 38 -8.81 6.64 -6.77
C GLU A 38 -9.03 5.45 -7.71
N LYS A 39 -8.51 5.50 -8.93
CA LYS A 39 -8.55 4.37 -9.86
C LYS A 39 -7.74 3.17 -9.36
N ILE A 40 -6.55 3.41 -8.82
CA ILE A 40 -5.63 2.35 -8.38
C ILE A 40 -5.96 1.85 -6.96
N VAL A 41 -6.34 2.77 -6.07
CA VAL A 41 -6.67 2.52 -4.67
C VAL A 41 -8.07 3.09 -4.40
N PRO A 42 -9.16 2.34 -4.63
CA PRO A 42 -10.52 2.89 -4.50
C PRO A 42 -10.86 3.50 -3.14
N SER A 43 -10.24 3.01 -2.06
CA SER A 43 -10.38 3.58 -0.71
C SER A 43 -9.77 4.98 -0.56
N ALA A 44 -8.93 5.42 -1.51
CA ALA A 44 -8.33 6.75 -1.55
C ALA A 44 -9.34 7.90 -1.63
N LYS A 45 -10.57 7.65 -2.09
CA LYS A 45 -11.62 8.66 -2.18
C LYS A 45 -11.95 9.31 -0.83
N ALA A 46 -11.80 8.55 0.26
CA ALA A 46 -12.07 9.04 1.61
C ALA A 46 -10.96 9.96 2.16
N TYR A 47 -9.77 9.97 1.54
CA TYR A 47 -8.65 10.76 2.02
C TYR A 47 -7.85 11.38 0.86
N PRO A 48 -8.07 12.68 0.60
CA PRO A 48 -7.45 13.40 -0.51
C PRO A 48 -5.93 13.35 -0.47
N LEU A 49 -5.32 13.31 -1.66
CA LEU A 49 -3.88 13.31 -1.84
C LEU A 49 -3.21 14.48 -1.12
N GLU A 50 -3.78 15.68 -1.23
CA GLU A 50 -3.25 16.90 -0.60
C GLU A 50 -3.19 16.75 0.92
N ALA A 51 -4.19 16.10 1.52
CA ALA A 51 -4.24 15.86 2.95
C ALA A 51 -3.17 14.83 3.39
N ILE A 52 -2.97 13.75 2.61
CA ILE A 52 -1.89 12.78 2.85
C ILE A 52 -0.53 13.47 2.81
N MET A 53 -0.34 14.31 1.79
CA MET A 53 0.90 15.05 1.66
C MET A 53 1.09 15.93 2.89
N SER A 54 0.07 16.70 3.31
CA SER A 54 0.14 17.53 4.53
C SER A 54 0.53 16.72 5.76
N ASP A 55 -0.10 15.57 6.00
CA ASP A 55 0.22 14.68 7.12
C ASP A 55 1.67 14.17 7.06
N CYS A 56 2.20 13.90 5.86
CA CYS A 56 3.61 13.54 5.68
C CYS A 56 4.55 14.70 6.02
N ARG A 57 4.14 15.95 5.77
CA ARG A 57 4.89 17.15 6.15
C ARG A 57 5.03 17.21 7.66
N ASP A 58 3.89 17.13 8.34
CA ASP A 58 3.80 17.25 9.79
C ASP A 58 4.60 16.13 10.45
N TYR A 59 4.55 14.91 9.90
CA TYR A 59 5.38 13.80 10.35
C TYR A 59 6.87 14.13 10.25
N PHE A 60 7.34 14.65 9.11
CA PHE A 60 8.74 15.03 8.94
C PHE A 60 9.14 16.16 9.90
N GLN A 61 8.30 17.19 10.07
CA GLN A 61 8.58 18.32 10.96
C GLN A 61 8.68 17.88 12.43
N GLU A 62 7.80 16.98 12.88
CA GLU A 62 7.76 16.52 14.27
C GLU A 62 8.89 15.53 14.59
N THR A 63 9.31 14.72 13.62
CA THR A 63 10.24 13.60 13.85
C THR A 63 11.63 13.79 13.26
N ASN A 64 11.79 14.71 12.31
CA ASN A 64 12.95 14.88 11.43
C ASN A 64 13.33 13.60 10.67
N ARG A 65 12.37 12.68 10.45
CA ARG A 65 12.58 11.40 9.77
C ARG A 65 12.02 11.43 8.36
N ARG A 66 12.83 10.98 7.41
CA ARG A 66 12.48 10.88 5.98
C ARG A 66 11.26 9.99 5.77
N VAL A 67 10.33 10.43 4.93
CA VAL A 67 9.18 9.63 4.45
C VAL A 67 9.54 8.93 3.15
N SER A 68 9.18 7.66 3.01
CA SER A 68 9.35 6.91 1.76
C SER A 68 8.01 6.77 1.03
N PHE A 69 7.91 7.19 -0.21
CA PHE A 69 6.72 6.99 -1.03
C PHE A 69 6.85 5.71 -1.85
N GLU A 70 5.92 4.77 -1.65
CA GLU A 70 5.84 3.55 -2.43
C GLU A 70 4.98 3.80 -3.67
N TYR A 71 5.53 3.48 -4.84
CA TYR A 71 4.87 3.70 -6.13
C TYR A 71 4.89 2.40 -6.94
N ALA A 72 3.77 1.68 -6.91
CA ALA A 72 3.60 0.50 -7.75
C ALA A 72 3.42 0.93 -9.21
N LEU A 73 4.35 0.55 -10.08
CA LEU A 73 4.30 0.85 -11.51
C LEU A 73 3.46 -0.22 -12.22
N LEU A 74 2.37 0.22 -12.85
CA LEU A 74 1.36 -0.56 -13.55
C LEU A 74 1.39 -0.18 -15.03
N ALA A 75 1.61 -1.16 -15.90
CA ALA A 75 1.82 -0.92 -17.32
C ALA A 75 0.64 -0.20 -17.98
N GLY A 76 0.90 0.94 -18.62
CA GLY A 76 -0.11 1.73 -19.34
C GLY A 76 -1.13 2.42 -18.44
N VAL A 77 -0.92 2.41 -17.12
CA VAL A 77 -1.84 3.05 -16.15
C VAL A 77 -1.17 4.24 -15.49
N ASN A 78 0.02 4.05 -14.93
CA ASN A 78 0.71 5.08 -14.14
C ASN A 78 2.24 5.06 -14.34
N ASP A 79 2.73 4.40 -15.38
CA ASP A 79 4.16 4.18 -15.66
C ASP A 79 4.72 5.06 -16.79
N SER A 80 3.97 6.07 -17.22
CA SER A 80 4.40 7.02 -18.25
C SER A 80 5.37 8.08 -17.71
N VAL A 81 6.12 8.72 -18.61
CA VAL A 81 7.04 9.82 -18.24
C VAL A 81 6.27 11.02 -17.71
N GLU A 82 5.08 11.29 -18.23
CA GLU A 82 4.20 12.38 -17.79
C GLU A 82 3.78 12.17 -16.34
N ASN A 83 3.42 10.94 -15.95
CA ASN A 83 3.12 10.60 -14.56
C ASN A 83 4.33 10.81 -13.64
N ALA A 84 5.55 10.50 -14.12
CA ALA A 84 6.78 10.75 -13.36
C ALA A 84 7.03 12.24 -13.16
N LEU A 85 6.79 13.05 -14.20
CA LEU A 85 6.94 14.50 -14.12
C LEU A 85 5.91 15.11 -13.16
N GLU A 86 4.65 14.69 -13.22
CA GLU A 86 3.61 15.14 -12.30
C GLU A 86 3.93 14.74 -10.86
N LEU A 87 4.42 13.50 -10.64
CA LEU A 87 4.89 13.05 -9.33
C LEU A 87 6.05 13.92 -8.83
N ALA A 88 6.98 14.27 -9.71
CA ALA A 88 8.10 15.12 -9.34
C ALA A 88 7.64 16.54 -8.95
N GLU A 89 6.67 17.12 -9.66
CA GLU A 89 6.09 18.42 -9.30
C GLU A 89 5.39 18.36 -7.93
N LEU A 90 4.57 17.33 -7.70
CA LEU A 90 3.92 17.09 -6.40
C LEU A 90 4.94 17.03 -5.25
N LEU A 91 6.07 16.36 -5.47
CA LEU A 91 7.11 16.18 -4.45
C LEU A 91 8.10 17.36 -4.37
N ARG A 92 8.17 18.23 -5.39
CA ARG A 92 9.17 19.30 -5.45
C ARG A 92 8.95 20.37 -4.38
N GLU A 93 7.71 20.67 -4.04
CA GLU A 93 7.37 21.68 -3.02
C GLU A 93 7.92 21.34 -1.62
N TRP A 94 8.51 20.17 -1.49
CA TRP A 94 8.78 19.52 -0.24
C TRP A 94 10.28 19.31 0.02
N GLY A 95 11.15 19.45 -0.99
CA GLY A 95 12.61 19.31 -0.87
C GLY A 95 13.15 17.87 -0.87
N LYS A 96 14.33 17.66 -0.28
CA LYS A 96 15.07 16.37 -0.28
C LYS A 96 14.68 15.39 0.83
N THR A 97 13.54 15.60 1.47
CA THR A 97 13.11 14.90 2.69
C THR A 97 12.24 13.67 2.41
N TYR A 98 12.26 13.18 1.16
CA TYR A 98 11.53 12.00 0.72
C TYR A 98 12.42 11.08 -0.10
N HIS A 99 11.95 9.85 -0.25
CA HIS A 99 12.52 8.87 -1.16
C HIS A 99 11.40 8.14 -1.88
N VAL A 100 11.51 7.98 -3.21
CA VAL A 100 10.50 7.24 -3.99
C VAL A 100 10.98 5.80 -4.22
N ASN A 101 10.21 4.84 -3.74
CA ASN A 101 10.41 3.42 -4.02
C ASN A 101 9.51 3.02 -5.19
N LEU A 102 10.10 2.90 -6.39
CA LEU A 102 9.44 2.38 -7.57
C LEU A 102 9.36 0.86 -7.48
N ILE A 103 8.16 0.30 -7.56
CA ILE A 103 7.89 -1.12 -7.42
C ILE A 103 7.25 -1.61 -8.72
N PRO A 104 8.03 -2.20 -9.65
CA PRO A 104 7.45 -2.81 -10.85
C PRO A 104 6.45 -3.89 -10.46
N TYR A 105 5.20 -3.74 -10.90
CA TYR A 105 4.12 -4.63 -10.51
C TYR A 105 4.37 -6.08 -10.94
N ASN A 106 4.07 -7.01 -10.03
CA ASN A 106 4.06 -8.43 -10.31
C ASN A 106 2.61 -8.87 -10.53
N PRO A 107 2.25 -9.38 -11.70
CA PRO A 107 0.89 -9.86 -11.96
C PRO A 107 0.47 -10.93 -10.96
N ILE A 108 -0.75 -10.80 -10.46
CA ILE A 108 -1.43 -11.86 -9.70
C ILE A 108 -2.62 -12.36 -10.51
N GLU A 109 -2.98 -13.62 -10.29
CA GLU A 109 -4.14 -14.23 -10.94
C GLU A 109 -5.42 -13.44 -10.65
N GLY A 110 -6.14 -13.05 -11.71
CA GLY A 110 -7.38 -12.28 -11.62
C GLY A 110 -7.21 -10.76 -11.57
N SER A 111 -5.99 -10.21 -11.66
CA SER A 111 -5.80 -8.76 -11.82
C SER A 111 -5.78 -8.34 -13.29
N GLU A 112 -6.41 -7.21 -13.59
CA GLU A 112 -6.33 -6.56 -14.92
C GLU A 112 -5.02 -5.80 -15.14
N TYR A 113 -4.23 -5.59 -14.08
CA TYR A 113 -2.98 -4.86 -14.14
C TYR A 113 -1.84 -5.72 -14.67
N LYS A 114 -0.92 -5.07 -15.39
CA LYS A 114 0.21 -5.73 -16.06
C LYS A 114 1.55 -5.20 -15.56
N ARG A 115 2.58 -6.05 -15.65
CA ARG A 115 3.96 -5.66 -15.36
C ARG A 115 4.43 -4.61 -16.38
N PRO A 116 5.00 -3.48 -15.95
CA PRO A 116 5.55 -2.48 -16.86
C PRO A 116 6.79 -3.00 -17.58
N TYR A 117 7.03 -2.51 -18.80
CA TYR A 117 8.27 -2.81 -19.51
C TYR A 117 9.47 -2.23 -18.77
N LYS A 118 10.61 -2.94 -18.79
CA LYS A 118 11.86 -2.45 -18.17
C LYS A 118 12.24 -1.05 -18.66
N LYS A 119 12.04 -0.76 -19.95
CA LYS A 119 12.30 0.56 -20.55
C LYS A 119 11.42 1.66 -19.92
N ALA A 120 10.14 1.38 -19.68
CA ALA A 120 9.22 2.33 -19.04
C ALA A 120 9.65 2.62 -17.60
N VAL A 121 9.97 1.58 -16.82
CA VAL A 121 10.48 1.73 -15.44
C VAL A 121 11.74 2.59 -15.39
N LEU A 122 12.70 2.35 -16.29
CA LEU A 122 13.94 3.14 -16.35
C LEU A 122 13.69 4.57 -16.79
N ALA A 123 12.80 4.79 -17.77
CA ALA A 123 12.41 6.14 -18.20
C ALA A 123 11.71 6.92 -17.08
N PHE A 124 10.84 6.27 -16.31
CA PHE A 124 10.19 6.85 -15.15
C PHE A 124 11.19 7.26 -14.08
N ALA A 125 12.13 6.36 -13.73
CA ALA A 125 13.20 6.66 -12.78
C ALA A 125 14.08 7.83 -13.25
N ALA A 126 14.51 7.82 -14.51
CA ALA A 126 15.31 8.89 -15.10
C ALA A 126 14.57 10.24 -15.10
N ALA A 127 13.26 10.23 -15.35
CA ALA A 127 12.43 11.44 -15.29
C ALA A 127 12.40 12.03 -13.87
N LEU A 128 12.20 11.20 -12.85
CA LEU A 128 12.29 11.62 -11.44
C LEU A 128 13.67 12.20 -11.08
N GLU A 129 14.74 11.50 -11.48
CA GLU A 129 16.13 11.93 -11.23
C GLU A 129 16.44 13.27 -11.91
N SER A 130 15.96 13.48 -13.14
CA SER A 130 16.12 14.76 -13.86
C SER A 130 15.49 15.95 -13.13
N ARG A 131 14.48 15.68 -12.29
CA ARG A 131 13.81 16.64 -11.41
C ARG A 131 14.36 16.64 -9.99
N LYS A 132 15.52 15.99 -9.77
CA LYS A 132 16.22 15.89 -8.47
C LYS A 132 15.43 15.15 -7.39
N ILE A 133 14.49 14.29 -7.77
CA ILE A 133 13.78 13.39 -6.86
C ILE A 133 14.61 12.11 -6.71
N THR A 134 14.93 11.75 -5.46
CA THR A 134 15.65 10.50 -5.18
C THR A 134 14.69 9.34 -5.34
N ALA A 135 14.98 8.43 -6.27
CA ALA A 135 14.19 7.24 -6.53
C ALA A 135 15.06 5.98 -6.51
N SER A 136 14.47 4.85 -6.12
CA SER A 136 15.08 3.53 -6.28
C SER A 136 14.07 2.56 -6.86
N VAL A 137 14.52 1.72 -7.79
CA VAL A 137 13.71 0.64 -8.34
C VAL A 137 13.91 -0.61 -7.51
N ARG A 138 12.83 -1.11 -6.89
CA ARG A 138 12.86 -2.37 -6.14
C ARG A 138 13.11 -3.52 -7.13
N GLN A 139 14.26 -4.18 -6.97
CA GLN A 139 14.55 -5.38 -7.74
C GLN A 139 13.61 -6.51 -7.32
N THR A 140 12.88 -7.06 -8.27
CA THR A 140 12.08 -8.26 -8.03
C THR A 140 13.03 -9.45 -7.92
N ARG A 141 13.33 -9.89 -6.69
CA ARG A 141 13.94 -11.21 -6.46
C ARG A 141 12.84 -12.26 -6.68
N GLY A 142 13.09 -13.27 -7.53
CA GLY A 142 12.24 -14.47 -7.60
C GLY A 142 11.04 -14.43 -8.55
N LEU A 143 11.21 -14.01 -9.81
CA LEU A 143 10.22 -14.36 -10.86
C LEU A 143 10.07 -15.89 -11.05
N GLU A 144 10.96 -16.69 -10.45
CA GLU A 144 10.97 -18.16 -10.48
C GLU A 144 10.07 -18.83 -9.43
N ALA A 145 9.59 -18.14 -8.39
CA ALA A 145 8.74 -18.77 -7.39
C ALA A 145 7.80 -17.77 -6.72
N ASN A 146 6.51 -18.13 -6.71
CA ASN A 146 5.32 -17.53 -6.08
C ASN A 146 5.51 -16.89 -4.67
N ALA A 147 6.40 -15.92 -4.51
CA ALA A 147 6.68 -15.25 -3.25
C ALA A 147 6.75 -13.71 -3.36
N ALA A 148 6.03 -13.12 -4.32
CA ALA A 148 5.91 -11.66 -4.37
C ALA A 148 4.89 -11.16 -3.34
N CYS A 149 5.30 -10.22 -2.47
CA CYS A 149 4.40 -9.52 -1.56
C CYS A 149 3.19 -8.96 -2.32
N GLY A 150 1.99 -9.41 -1.93
CA GLY A 150 0.72 -9.26 -2.66
C GLY A 150 0.00 -10.59 -2.91
N GLN A 151 0.71 -11.72 -2.76
CA GLN A 151 0.19 -13.07 -3.01
C GLN A 151 -0.41 -13.77 -1.78
N LEU A 152 -0.37 -13.15 -0.60
CA LEU A 152 -1.04 -13.66 0.60
C LEU A 152 -2.54 -13.39 0.52
N ARG A 153 -3.22 -14.08 -0.40
CA ARG A 153 -4.67 -14.17 -0.41
C ARG A 153 -5.06 -15.17 0.67
N ASN A 154 -5.57 -14.66 1.80
CA ASN A 154 -6.22 -15.50 2.80
C ASN A 154 -7.34 -16.31 2.11
N LYS A 155 -7.16 -17.62 1.99
CA LYS A 155 -8.27 -18.56 1.69
C LYS A 155 -9.25 -18.69 2.88
N PHE A 156 -9.07 -17.91 3.94
CA PHE A 156 -9.87 -17.96 5.17
C PHE A 156 -10.69 -16.68 5.34
N GLN A 157 -11.84 -16.61 4.66
CA GLN A 157 -13.02 -15.87 5.14
C GLN A 157 -14.21 -16.17 4.22
N LYS A 158 -14.73 -17.40 4.32
CA LYS A 158 -16.12 -17.74 3.98
C LYS A 158 -16.53 -19.05 4.63
N SER A 159 -16.52 -19.07 5.95
CA SER A 159 -17.42 -19.93 6.72
C SER A 159 -17.99 -19.03 7.81
N PRO A 160 -19.25 -18.58 7.70
CA PRO A 160 -19.92 -18.00 8.84
C PRO A 160 -19.93 -19.06 9.94
N LEU A 161 -19.41 -18.71 11.12
CA LEU A 161 -19.63 -19.46 12.34
C LEU A 161 -21.15 -19.56 12.52
N LEU A 162 -21.69 -20.76 12.34
CA LEU A 162 -23.06 -21.06 12.72
C LEU A 162 -23.17 -20.79 14.23
N ALA A 163 -24.18 -20.02 14.58
CA ALA A 163 -24.46 -19.60 15.95
C ALA A 163 -24.55 -20.82 16.87
N GLU A 164 -23.81 -20.76 17.98
CA GLU A 164 -23.99 -21.64 19.12
C GLU A 164 -25.38 -21.34 19.72
N THR A 165 -26.24 -22.34 19.73
CA THR A 165 -27.41 -22.38 20.63
C THR A 165 -27.01 -23.24 21.82
N ASP A 166 -26.59 -22.61 22.91
CA ASP A 166 -26.37 -23.32 24.18
C ASP A 166 -27.57 -23.17 25.14
N GLY A 167 -28.02 -24.33 25.63
CA GLY A 167 -28.57 -24.55 26.98
C GLY A 167 -30.09 -24.50 27.16
N GLN A 168 -30.74 -25.38 27.93
CA GLN A 168 -30.27 -26.44 28.84
C GLN A 168 -31.42 -27.40 29.23
N GLU A 169 -31.04 -28.69 29.37
CA GLU A 169 -31.39 -29.70 30.41
C GLU A 169 -32.86 -29.99 30.78
N SER A 170 -33.30 -31.26 30.83
CA SER A 170 -32.93 -32.21 31.90
C SER A 170 -33.45 -33.64 31.64
N LYS A 171 -32.68 -34.63 32.10
CA LYS A 171 -32.94 -36.09 32.23
C LYS A 171 -33.96 -36.40 33.37
N PRO A 172 -34.54 -37.61 33.55
CA PRO A 172 -33.83 -38.91 33.52
C PRO A 172 -34.57 -40.17 33.00
N ASP A 173 -33.73 -41.21 32.82
CA ASP A 173 -33.87 -42.68 32.78
C ASP A 173 -35.24 -43.38 32.89
N ALA A 174 -35.50 -44.37 32.02
CA ALA A 174 -35.60 -45.80 32.38
C ALA A 174 -36.15 -46.69 31.22
N GLU A 175 -35.55 -47.87 31.12
CA GLU A 175 -35.88 -49.17 30.51
C GLU A 175 -37.27 -49.46 29.88
N ALA A 176 -37.25 -50.16 28.73
CA ALA A 176 -37.91 -51.46 28.43
C ALA A 176 -38.36 -51.56 26.94
N VAL A 177 -37.75 -52.45 26.15
CA VAL A 177 -38.27 -53.76 25.65
C VAL A 177 -39.42 -53.69 24.61
N SER A 178 -39.08 -54.16 23.39
CA SER A 178 -39.86 -54.94 22.40
C SER A 178 -41.38 -54.75 22.24
N CYS A 179 -41.80 -54.43 21.02
CA CYS A 179 -42.58 -55.28 20.09
C CYS A 179 -42.68 -54.61 18.71
#